data_AF-A0A1V1NZU8-F1
#
_entry.id   AF-A0A1V1NZU8-F1
#
_cell.length_a   1.000
_cell.length_b   1.000
_cell.length_c   1.000
_cell.angle_alpha   90.00
_cell.angle_beta   90.00
_cell.angle_gamma   90.00
#
_symmetry.space_group_name_H-M   'P 1'
#
loop_
_entity.id
_entity.type
_entity.pdbx_description
1 polymer ?
#
loop_
_entity_poly.entity_id
_entity_poly.type
_entity_poly.pdbx_seq_one_letter_code
_entity_poly.pdbx_strand_id
1 'polypeptide(L)'
;MVEQKRGNSIYLYEAVGYWDPQKKQMRQKRKYLGKKDEVTGVAIKPRKEKEVRAIRDYGHIYLLETIAKEIGLGATLKKTFKEEINSIMGMAFFKVAEGKACHLQSSWAEAQYMDEEMHLSSSDISRLHKQLGKNSKARLEFFEKWIKKQK
;
A
#
# COMPACT_ATOMS: atom_id res chain seq x y z
N MET A 1 41.82 -2.15 5.02
CA MET A 1 40.81 -2.29 6.09
C MET A 1 41.47 -2.13 7.44
N VAL A 2 40.73 -1.71 8.46
CA VAL A 2 41.22 -1.50 9.83
C VAL A 2 40.37 -2.33 10.77
N GLU A 3 41.01 -3.12 11.63
CA GLU A 3 40.33 -3.89 12.67
C GLU A 3 40.33 -3.10 13.98
N GLN A 4 39.22 -3.14 14.71
CA GLN A 4 39.12 -2.56 16.04
C GLN A 4 38.51 -3.57 17.01
N LYS A 5 39.26 -3.95 18.04
CA LYS A 5 38.76 -4.79 19.13
C LYS A 5 37.98 -3.94 20.12
N ARG A 6 36.75 -4.37 20.44
CA ARG A 6 35.95 -3.83 21.56
C ARG A 6 35.39 -5.00 22.35
N GLY A 7 35.85 -5.16 23.60
CA GLY A 7 35.53 -6.32 24.42
C GLY A 7 35.99 -7.62 23.73
N ASN A 8 35.08 -8.59 23.66
CA ASN A 8 35.33 -9.89 23.02
C ASN A 8 35.00 -9.91 21.51
N SER A 9 34.74 -8.77 20.87
CA SER A 9 34.35 -8.69 19.46
C SER A 9 35.33 -7.84 18.64
N ILE A 10 35.65 -8.28 17.43
CA ILE A 10 36.45 -7.55 16.45
C ILE A 10 35.52 -6.91 15.43
N TYR A 11 35.76 -5.65 15.10
CA TYR A 11 34.96 -4.87 14.15
C TYR A 11 35.83 -4.39 12.98
N LEU A 12 35.27 -4.45 11.77
CA LEU A 12 35.96 -4.07 10.55
C LEU A 12 35.55 -2.68 10.08
N TYR A 13 36.54 -1.89 9.66
CA TYR A 13 36.37 -0.56 9.10
C TYR A 13 37.12 -0.41 7.78
N GLU A 14 36.54 0.35 6.86
CA GLU A 14 37.18 0.83 5.65
C GLU A 14 37.82 2.19 5.92
N ALA A 15 39.10 2.33 5.62
CA ALA A 15 39.81 3.59 5.70
C ALA A 15 39.56 4.39 4.42
N VAL A 16 38.85 5.51 4.53
CA VAL A 16 38.51 6.37 3.39
C VAL A 16 39.21 7.72 3.58
N GLY A 17 40.07 8.07 2.64
CA GLY A 17 40.67 9.41 2.57
C GLY A 17 39.64 10.43 2.09
N TYR A 18 39.64 11.61 2.68
CA TYR A 18 38.86 12.76 2.21
C TYR A 18 39.68 14.04 2.34
N TRP A 19 39.48 14.98 1.43
CA TRP A 19 40.05 16.31 1.53
C TRP A 19 39.27 17.13 2.55
N ASP A 20 39.95 17.70 3.55
CA ASP A 20 39.34 18.63 4.51
C ASP A 20 39.53 20.08 4.03
N PRO A 21 38.48 20.74 3.52
CA PRO A 21 38.60 22.07 2.93
C PRO A 21 38.86 23.18 3.97
N GLN A 22 38.45 22.99 5.23
CA GLN A 22 38.74 23.97 6.30
C GLN A 22 40.20 23.90 6.72
N LYS A 23 40.74 22.68 6.86
CA LYS A 23 42.12 22.46 7.30
C LYS A 23 43.12 22.33 6.16
N LYS A 24 42.66 22.44 4.91
CA LYS A 24 43.42 22.38 3.64
C LYS A 24 44.44 21.22 3.61
N GLN A 25 44.04 20.05 4.07
CA GLN A 25 44.90 18.87 4.11
C GLN A 25 44.10 17.58 3.89
N MET A 26 44.79 16.53 3.44
CA MET A 26 44.19 15.20 3.33
C MET A 26 43.96 14.60 4.72
N ARG A 27 42.76 14.09 4.98
CA ARG A 27 42.39 13.41 6.22
C ARG A 27 41.80 12.05 5.93
N GLN A 28 41.72 11.23 6.97
CA GLN A 28 41.18 9.88 6.88
C GLN A 28 39.99 9.73 7.83
N LYS A 29 38.90 9.15 7.33
CA LYS A 29 37.77 8.69 8.14
C LYS A 29 37.63 7.18 8.05
N ARG A 30 37.13 6.57 9.13
CA ARG A 30 36.84 5.13 9.19
C ARG A 30 35.35 4.92 8.94
N LYS A 31 35.00 4.15 7.91
CA LYS A 31 33.62 3.72 7.60
C LYS A 31 33.39 2.33 8.17
N TYR A 32 32.41 2.17 9.05
CA TYR A 32 32.09 0.90 9.69
C TYR A 32 31.55 -0.12 8.67
N LEU A 33 32.12 -1.33 8.65
CA LEU A 33 31.70 -2.41 7.76
C LEU A 33 30.88 -3.51 8.46
N GLY A 34 31.08 -3.72 9.77
CA GLY A 34 30.37 -4.74 10.55
C GLY A 34 31.27 -5.44 11.58
N LYS A 35 30.68 -6.35 12.37
CA LYS A 35 31.43 -7.27 13.23
C LYS A 35 32.15 -8.30 12.37
N LYS A 36 33.43 -8.57 12.66
CA LYS A 36 34.23 -9.61 12.00
C LYS A 36 33.66 -10.97 12.36
N ASP A 37 33.39 -11.78 11.36
CA ASP A 37 33.09 -13.19 11.53
C ASP A 37 34.38 -13.96 11.88
N GLU A 38 34.32 -14.81 12.91
CA GLU A 38 35.47 -15.58 13.41
C GLU A 38 35.92 -16.67 12.44
N VAL A 39 35.01 -17.16 11.58
CA VAL A 39 35.31 -18.24 10.62
C VAL A 39 35.75 -17.68 9.28
N THR A 40 35.08 -16.66 8.77
CA THR A 40 35.32 -16.13 7.42
C THR A 40 36.25 -14.92 7.37
N GLY A 41 36.46 -14.24 8.51
CA GLY A 41 37.29 -13.03 8.60
C GLY A 41 36.69 -11.80 7.89
N VAL A 42 35.49 -11.92 7.32
CA VAL A 42 34.77 -10.84 6.63
C VAL A 42 33.74 -10.19 7.57
N ALA A 43 33.33 -8.96 7.27
CA ALA A 43 32.32 -8.26 8.05
C ALA A 43 30.94 -8.90 7.85
N ILE A 44 30.29 -9.30 8.95
CA ILE A 44 28.90 -9.76 8.95
C ILE A 44 28.03 -8.56 8.54
N LYS A 45 27.56 -8.57 7.29
CA LYS A 45 26.48 -7.67 6.86
C LYS A 45 25.18 -8.25 7.43
N PRO A 46 24.38 -7.50 8.22
CA PRO A 46 23.04 -7.97 8.54
C PRO A 46 22.34 -8.24 7.21
N ARG A 47 21.85 -9.47 7.05
CA ARG A 47 21.05 -9.84 5.89
C ARG A 47 19.91 -8.83 5.86
N LYS A 48 19.89 -7.96 4.83
CA LYS A 48 18.70 -7.17 4.52
C LYS A 48 17.66 -8.14 3.96
N GLU A 49 17.20 -9.07 4.78
CA GLU A 49 15.94 -9.75 4.50
C GLU A 49 14.93 -8.63 4.32
N LYS A 50 14.33 -8.56 3.14
CA LYS A 50 13.32 -7.55 2.84
C LYS A 50 12.21 -7.79 3.87
N GLU A 51 12.12 -6.91 4.88
CA GLU A 51 11.00 -6.93 5.81
C GLU A 51 9.72 -6.90 4.98
N VAL A 52 8.92 -7.97 5.08
CA VAL A 52 7.63 -8.04 4.42
C VAL A 52 6.75 -6.98 5.08
N ARG A 53 6.52 -5.87 4.35
CA ARG A 53 5.80 -4.71 4.90
C ARG A 53 4.30 -4.97 5.08
N ALA A 54 3.73 -5.80 4.22
CA ALA A 54 2.32 -6.19 4.27
C ALA A 54 2.09 -7.49 3.49
N ILE A 55 1.13 -8.30 3.95
CA ILE A 55 0.55 -9.41 3.20
C ILE A 55 -0.90 -9.00 2.95
N ARG A 56 -1.33 -9.05 1.68
CA ARG A 56 -2.65 -8.62 1.26
C ARG A 56 -3.36 -9.75 0.52
N ASP A 57 -4.66 -9.89 0.77
CA ASP A 57 -5.49 -10.88 0.11
C ASP A 57 -5.94 -10.38 -1.27
N TYR A 58 -5.82 -11.24 -2.28
CA TYR A 58 -6.11 -10.89 -3.68
C TYR A 58 -7.33 -11.61 -4.26
N GLY A 59 -7.52 -12.88 -3.93
CA GLY A 59 -8.39 -13.77 -4.71
C GLY A 59 -9.86 -13.32 -4.78
N HIS A 60 -10.43 -12.88 -3.66
CA HIS A 60 -11.83 -12.47 -3.63
C HIS A 60 -12.04 -11.07 -4.23
N ILE A 61 -11.07 -10.15 -4.08
CA ILE A 61 -11.11 -8.86 -4.78
C ILE A 61 -11.03 -9.07 -6.29
N TYR A 62 -10.09 -9.88 -6.76
CA TYR A 62 -9.96 -10.19 -8.17
C TYR A 62 -11.26 -10.78 -8.76
N LEU A 63 -11.89 -11.69 -8.04
CA LEU A 63 -13.18 -12.26 -8.44
C LEU A 63 -14.26 -11.16 -8.55
N LEU A 64 -14.38 -10.29 -7.55
CA LEU A 64 -15.36 -9.20 -7.53
C LEU A 64 -15.11 -8.18 -8.65
N GLU A 65 -13.85 -7.82 -8.91
CA GLU A 65 -13.45 -6.96 -10.02
C GLU A 65 -13.79 -7.58 -11.36
N THR A 66 -13.52 -8.87 -11.53
CA THR A 66 -13.82 -9.62 -12.75
C THR A 66 -15.33 -9.64 -13.00
N ILE A 67 -16.13 -10.02 -12.00
CA ILE A 67 -17.59 -9.99 -12.09
C ILE A 67 -18.06 -8.59 -12.44
N ALA A 68 -17.63 -7.56 -11.71
CA ALA A 68 -18.05 -6.18 -11.94
C ALA A 68 -17.70 -5.67 -13.34
N LYS A 69 -16.59 -6.14 -13.91
CA LYS A 69 -16.20 -5.85 -15.29
C LYS A 69 -17.09 -6.59 -16.29
N GLU A 70 -17.36 -7.87 -16.08
CA GLU A 70 -18.18 -8.71 -16.96
C GLU A 70 -19.64 -8.22 -17.03
N ILE A 71 -20.26 -7.96 -15.88
CA ILE A 71 -21.61 -7.37 -15.85
C ILE A 71 -21.60 -5.90 -16.26
N GLY A 72 -20.40 -5.33 -16.42
CA GLY A 72 -20.17 -3.96 -16.86
C GLY A 72 -20.68 -2.91 -15.89
N LEU A 73 -20.64 -3.19 -14.59
CA LEU A 73 -21.03 -2.33 -13.49
C LEU A 73 -20.18 -1.06 -13.46
N GLY A 74 -18.85 -1.21 -13.48
CA GLY A 74 -17.93 -0.07 -13.45
C GLY A 74 -18.16 0.91 -14.61
N ALA A 75 -18.40 0.40 -15.81
CA ALA A 75 -18.69 1.23 -16.97
C ALA A 75 -20.03 1.99 -16.85
N THR A 76 -21.03 1.40 -16.21
CA THR A 76 -22.33 2.06 -15.98
C THR A 76 -22.22 3.11 -14.89
N LEU A 77 -21.55 2.79 -13.77
CA LEU A 77 -21.27 3.73 -12.68
C LEU A 77 -20.44 4.92 -13.17
N LYS A 78 -19.42 4.70 -14.00
CA LYS A 78 -18.59 5.79 -14.56
C LYS A 78 -19.40 6.81 -15.34
N LYS A 79 -20.48 6.37 -16.00
CA LYS A 79 -21.36 7.25 -16.79
C LYS A 79 -22.29 8.10 -15.91
N THR A 80 -22.50 7.77 -14.64
CA THR A 80 -23.48 8.44 -13.76
C THR A 80 -22.85 9.09 -12.54
N PHE A 81 -21.90 8.43 -11.88
CA PHE A 81 -21.29 8.83 -10.60
C PHE A 81 -19.78 9.08 -10.73
N LYS A 82 -19.33 9.57 -11.89
CA LYS A 82 -17.94 9.84 -12.30
C LYS A 82 -16.88 9.78 -11.18
N GLU A 83 -16.91 10.71 -10.24
CA GLU A 83 -15.91 10.87 -9.17
C GLU A 83 -16.12 9.90 -8.01
N GLU A 84 -17.36 9.48 -7.75
CA GLU A 84 -17.71 8.56 -6.67
C GLU A 84 -17.61 7.08 -7.06
N ILE A 85 -17.19 6.75 -8.28
CA ILE A 85 -17.14 5.35 -8.77
C ILE A 85 -16.36 4.44 -7.83
N ASN A 86 -15.15 4.84 -7.42
CA ASN A 86 -14.27 3.99 -6.62
C ASN A 86 -14.80 3.82 -5.20
N SER A 87 -15.44 4.86 -4.65
CA SER A 87 -16.11 4.77 -3.36
C SER A 87 -17.35 3.87 -3.39
N ILE A 88 -18.13 3.92 -4.47
CA ILE A 88 -19.28 3.03 -4.66
C ILE A 88 -18.80 1.58 -4.83
N MET A 89 -17.76 1.36 -5.63
CA MET A 89 -17.15 0.04 -5.85
C MET A 89 -16.58 -0.55 -4.58
N GLY A 90 -15.77 0.23 -3.83
CA GLY A 90 -15.19 -0.18 -2.56
C GLY A 90 -16.24 -0.57 -1.52
N MET A 91 -17.33 0.20 -1.40
CA MET A 91 -18.45 -0.19 -0.53
C MET A 91 -19.21 -1.40 -1.05
N ALA A 92 -19.46 -1.51 -2.35
CA ALA A 92 -20.15 -2.66 -2.92
C ALA A 92 -19.37 -3.95 -2.65
N PHE A 93 -18.05 -3.94 -2.90
CA PHE A 93 -17.18 -5.09 -2.65
C PHE A 93 -17.14 -5.47 -1.18
N PHE A 94 -16.99 -4.49 -0.29
CA PHE A 94 -17.05 -4.73 1.15
C PHE A 94 -18.38 -5.36 1.58
N LYS A 95 -19.50 -4.84 1.08
CA LYS A 95 -20.83 -5.37 1.44
C LYS A 95 -21.08 -6.77 0.90
N VAL A 96 -20.55 -7.11 -0.28
CA VAL A 96 -20.66 -8.46 -0.85
C VAL A 96 -19.74 -9.45 -0.13
N ALA A 97 -18.50 -9.06 0.19
CA ALA A 97 -17.52 -9.94 0.80
C ALA A 97 -17.78 -10.17 2.30
N GLU A 98 -18.03 -9.10 3.07
CA GLU A 98 -18.08 -9.16 4.53
C GLU A 98 -19.50 -9.07 5.09
N GLY A 99 -20.40 -8.34 4.42
CA GLY A 99 -21.76 -8.08 4.90
C GLY A 99 -21.86 -7.21 6.18
N LYS A 100 -20.73 -6.86 6.79
CA LYS A 100 -20.61 -6.16 8.09
C LYS A 100 -21.01 -4.67 8.03
N ALA A 101 -20.91 -4.01 9.18
CA ALA A 101 -21.16 -2.58 9.34
C ALA A 101 -20.15 -1.73 8.55
N CYS A 102 -20.61 -0.66 7.90
CA CYS A 102 -19.81 0.08 6.92
C CYS A 102 -18.51 0.67 7.47
N HIS A 103 -18.48 1.11 8.73
CA HIS A 103 -17.28 1.71 9.34
C HIS A 103 -16.07 0.75 9.41
N LEU A 104 -16.30 -0.56 9.26
CA LEU A 104 -15.23 -1.56 9.21
C LEU A 104 -14.56 -1.68 7.83
N GLN A 105 -15.07 -0.97 6.81
CA GLN A 105 -14.53 -1.06 5.46
C GLN A 105 -13.07 -0.62 5.39
N SER A 106 -12.68 0.45 6.10
CA SER A 106 -11.30 0.93 6.12
C SER A 106 -10.31 -0.15 6.58
N SER A 107 -10.63 -0.82 7.69
CA SER A 107 -9.78 -1.88 8.24
C SER A 107 -9.74 -3.11 7.34
N TRP A 108 -10.87 -3.46 6.72
CA TRP A 108 -10.92 -4.54 5.75
C TRP A 108 -10.05 -4.24 4.53
N ALA A 109 -10.18 -3.04 3.94
CA ALA A 109 -9.48 -2.64 2.73
C ALA A 109 -7.95 -2.65 2.88
N GLU A 110 -7.43 -2.30 4.06
CA GLU A 110 -5.98 -2.36 4.36
C GLU A 110 -5.37 -3.75 4.20
N ALA A 111 -6.17 -4.80 4.47
CA ALA A 111 -5.78 -6.18 4.30
C ALA A 111 -5.96 -6.68 2.85
N GLN A 112 -6.59 -5.89 1.97
CA GLN A 112 -6.90 -6.30 0.61
C GLN A 112 -5.91 -5.74 -0.42
N TYR A 113 -5.68 -6.52 -1.48
CA TYR A 113 -5.00 -6.04 -2.66
C TYR A 113 -6.03 -5.38 -3.60
N MET A 114 -6.36 -4.13 -3.30
CA MET A 114 -7.27 -3.29 -4.08
C MET A 114 -6.70 -1.89 -4.30
N ASP A 115 -7.32 -1.12 -5.20
CA ASP A 115 -6.96 0.28 -5.45
C ASP A 115 -7.18 1.13 -4.19
N GLU A 116 -6.21 1.97 -3.84
CA GLU A 116 -6.28 2.88 -2.69
C GLU A 116 -7.48 3.83 -2.78
N GLU A 117 -7.93 4.18 -4.01
CA GLU A 117 -9.12 5.01 -4.20
C GLU A 117 -10.42 4.33 -3.76
N MET A 118 -10.40 3.02 -3.54
CA MET A 118 -11.52 2.24 -3.00
C MET A 118 -11.45 2.08 -1.47
N HIS A 119 -10.42 2.60 -0.80
CA HIS A 119 -10.32 2.63 0.66
C HIS A 119 -11.14 3.82 1.19
N LEU A 120 -12.05 3.56 2.11
CA LEU A 120 -12.97 4.59 2.61
C LEU A 120 -12.86 4.71 4.12
N SER A 121 -12.52 5.92 4.57
CA SER A 121 -12.64 6.26 5.97
C SER A 121 -14.11 6.37 6.37
N SER A 122 -14.40 6.34 7.68
CA SER A 122 -15.74 6.60 8.20
C SER A 122 -16.31 7.95 7.72
N SER A 123 -15.46 8.93 7.47
CA SER A 123 -15.88 10.23 6.97
C SER A 123 -16.24 10.20 5.48
N ASP A 124 -15.50 9.44 4.66
CA ASP A 124 -15.80 9.20 3.25
C ASP A 124 -17.10 8.43 3.09
N ILE A 125 -17.32 7.39 3.90
CA ILE A 125 -18.57 6.61 3.91
C ILE A 125 -19.77 7.51 4.23
N SER A 126 -19.64 8.35 5.26
CA SER A 126 -20.70 9.27 5.66
C SER A 126 -21.01 10.29 4.56
N ARG A 127 -19.97 10.81 3.90
CA ARG A 127 -20.09 11.71 2.75
C ARG A 127 -20.77 11.03 1.57
N LEU A 128 -20.33 9.82 1.23
CA LEU A 128 -20.87 8.99 0.15
C LEU A 128 -22.36 8.75 0.36
N HIS A 129 -22.76 8.27 1.55
CA HIS A 129 -24.18 8.06 1.87
C HIS A 129 -25.01 9.34 1.75
N LYS A 130 -24.48 10.48 2.20
CA LYS A 130 -25.15 11.78 2.08
C LYS A 130 -25.30 12.21 0.61
N GLN A 131 -24.27 12.03 -0.21
CA GLN A 131 -24.31 12.34 -1.65
C GLN A 131 -25.30 11.45 -2.39
N LEU A 132 -25.22 10.12 -2.19
CA LEU A 132 -26.13 9.16 -2.79
C LEU A 132 -27.58 9.39 -2.35
N GLY A 133 -27.80 9.72 -1.08
CA GLY A 133 -29.13 10.02 -0.54
C GLY A 133 -29.76 11.26 -1.17
N LYS A 134 -28.97 12.32 -1.37
CA LYS A 134 -29.45 13.58 -1.99
C LYS A 134 -29.62 13.48 -3.50
N ASN A 135 -28.79 12.69 -4.18
CA ASN A 135 -28.77 12.63 -5.64
C ASN A 135 -29.74 11.56 -6.19
N SER A 136 -31.05 11.77 -5.98
CA SER A 136 -32.09 10.87 -6.51
C SER A 136 -32.04 10.74 -8.03
N LYS A 137 -31.77 11.84 -8.74
CA LYS A 137 -31.66 11.86 -10.20
C LYS A 137 -30.57 10.91 -10.71
N ALA A 138 -29.35 10.98 -10.16
CA ALA A 138 -28.27 10.09 -10.59
C ALA A 138 -28.55 8.61 -10.25
N ARG A 139 -29.24 8.33 -9.12
CA ARG A 139 -29.66 6.96 -8.78
C ARG A 139 -30.65 6.41 -9.81
N LEU A 140 -31.68 7.17 -10.17
CA LEU A 140 -32.65 6.76 -11.18
C LEU A 140 -31.97 6.56 -12.55
N GLU A 141 -31.14 7.52 -12.96
CA GLU A 141 -30.40 7.44 -14.22
C GLU A 141 -29.47 6.22 -14.27
N PHE A 142 -28.82 5.87 -13.15
CA PHE A 142 -28.05 4.65 -13.03
C PHE A 142 -28.92 3.41 -13.23
N PHE A 143 -30.05 3.29 -12.51
CA PHE A 143 -30.92 2.13 -12.64
C PHE A 143 -31.50 1.99 -14.05
N GLU A 144 -31.89 3.08 -14.70
CA GLU A 144 -32.35 3.06 -16.09
C GLU A 144 -31.27 2.56 -17.05
N LYS A 145 -30.05 3.11 -16.95
CA LYS A 145 -28.90 2.67 -17.77
C LYS A 145 -28.52 1.22 -17.47
N TRP A 146 -28.63 0.82 -16.20
CA TRP A 146 -28.31 -0.53 -15.75
C TRP A 146 -29.30 -1.55 -16.32
N ILE A 147 -30.60 -1.33 -16.15
CA ILE A 147 -31.65 -2.21 -16.67
C ILE A 147 -31.54 -2.35 -18.19
N LYS A 148 -31.31 -1.24 -18.91
CA LYS A 148 -31.13 -1.28 -20.38
C LYS A 148 -29.94 -2.12 -20.83
N LYS A 149 -28.90 -2.25 -19.98
CA LYS A 149 -27.70 -3.02 -20.29
C LYS A 149 -27.84 -4.51 -19.96
N GLN A 150 -28.71 -4.85 -19.00
CA GLN A 150 -28.97 -6.23 -18.60
C GLN A 150 -30.10 -6.90 -19.41
N LYS A 151 -30.76 -6.15 -20.29
CA LYS A 151 -31.68 -6.67 -21.31
C LYS A 151 -30.91 -7.04 -22.56
#